data_AF-A0A8T5DUW3-F1
#
_entry.id   AF-A0A8T5DUW3-F1
#
_cell.length_a   1.000
_cell.length_b   1.000
_cell.length_c   1.000
_cell.angle_alpha   90.00
_cell.angle_beta   90.00
_cell.angle_gamma   90.00
#
_symmetry.space_group_name_H-M   'P 1'
#
loop_
_entity.id
_entity.type
_entity.pdbx_description
1 polymer ?
#
loop_
_entity_poly.entity_id
_entity_poly.type
_entity_poly.pdbx_seq_one_letter_code
_entity_poly.pdbx_strand_id
1 'polypeptide(L)'
;SLERLEAKRTEIARKLEELNTAFAAGVLDQEHYLLHRNAILEGKTTEQWDAEWVERKTQFEDTLHALRHNKAKADFRESAKKAFGVAAIFMMVLAALAGIQIPTSITGFAGDSSQVTAEANITAYFAVARSDNLLDGIEFGTATAGTDNNNATDNYNNDSSGSSMYLAVSNDSNVPIDFCVNADDDLNSTDNSLGLDNMTWVSAISTSSTTPAIGSATGLTTSFVNADTNVAGGDNEYFRFWLSIPLSQPAGTYNNVVNFRYVQTGTGC
;
A
#
# COMPACT_ATOMS: atom_id res chain seq x y z
N SER A 1 4.24 24.87 2.68
CA SER A 1 3.98 23.84 3.70
C SER A 1 2.60 23.28 3.45
N LEU A 2 2.36 22.04 3.86
CA LEU A 2 1.04 21.38 3.78
C LEU A 2 -0.04 22.25 4.44
N GLU A 3 0.27 22.83 5.60
CA GLU A 3 -0.60 23.77 6.33
C GLU A 3 -1.06 24.97 5.48
N ARG A 4 -0.19 25.53 4.62
CA ARG A 4 -0.58 26.62 3.71
C ARG A 4 -1.48 26.15 2.56
N LEU A 5 -1.28 24.92 2.08
CA LEU A 5 -2.13 24.33 1.03
C LEU A 5 -3.52 23.97 1.57
N GLU A 6 -3.59 23.47 2.81
CA GLU A 6 -4.85 23.21 3.51
C GLU A 6 -5.59 24.52 3.83
N ALA A 7 -4.88 25.53 4.36
CA ALA A 7 -5.46 26.84 4.59
C ALA A 7 -6.03 27.47 3.31
N LYS A 8 -5.34 27.34 2.16
CA LYS A 8 -5.84 27.82 0.86
C LYS A 8 -7.12 27.07 0.44
N ARG A 9 -7.20 25.76 0.65
CA ARG A 9 -8.39 24.96 0.34
C ARG A 9 -9.58 25.32 1.20
N THR A 10 -9.38 25.44 2.52
CA THR A 10 -10.44 25.84 3.45
C THR A 10 -10.98 27.23 3.11
N GLU A 11 -10.10 28.17 2.76
CA GLU A 11 -10.50 29.52 2.37
C GLU A 11 -11.29 29.56 1.06
N ILE A 12 -10.93 28.73 0.07
CA ILE A 12 -11.68 28.63 -1.20
C ILE A 12 -13.05 27.97 -0.98
N ALA A 13 -13.12 26.90 -0.18
CA ALA A 13 -14.37 26.26 0.19
C ALA A 13 -15.33 27.25 0.88
N ARG A 14 -14.82 28.02 1.86
CA ARG A 14 -15.58 29.08 2.54
C ARG A 14 -16.12 30.12 1.56
N LYS A 15 -15.30 30.61 0.63
CA LYS A 15 -15.74 31.59 -0.38
C LYS A 15 -16.80 31.05 -1.34
N LEU A 16 -16.71 29.77 -1.72
CA LEU A 16 -17.73 29.13 -2.56
C LEU A 16 -19.05 28.95 -1.79
N GLU A 17 -18.99 28.61 -0.50
CA GLU A 17 -20.17 28.50 0.36
C GLU A 17 -20.87 29.85 0.56
N GLU A 18 -20.11 30.93 0.79
CA GLU A 18 -20.64 32.30 0.86
C GLU A 18 -21.28 32.72 -0.47
N LEU A 19 -20.65 32.40 -1.59
CA LEU A 19 -21.16 32.70 -2.93
C LEU A 19 -22.46 31.93 -3.22
N ASN A 20 -22.52 30.65 -2.88
CA ASN A 20 -23.72 29.82 -3.03
C ASN A 20 -24.87 30.34 -2.16
N THR A 21 -24.57 30.76 -0.94
CA THR A 21 -25.56 31.34 -0.02
C THR A 21 -26.14 32.65 -0.56
N ALA A 22 -25.28 33.53 -1.10
CA ALA A 22 -25.72 34.79 -1.70
C ALA A 22 -26.57 34.58 -2.97
N PHE A 23 -26.23 33.59 -3.80
CA PHE A 23 -27.05 33.22 -4.96
C PHE A 23 -28.40 32.63 -4.55
N ALA A 24 -28.43 31.71 -3.58
CA ALA A 24 -29.67 31.11 -3.07
C ALA A 24 -30.60 32.14 -2.41
N ALA A 25 -30.03 33.17 -1.78
CA ALA A 25 -30.77 34.29 -1.21
C ALA A 25 -31.27 35.31 -2.27
N GLY A 26 -30.96 35.11 -3.56
CA GLY A 26 -31.35 36.01 -4.65
C GLY A 26 -30.59 37.35 -4.65
N VAL A 27 -29.48 37.45 -3.91
CA VAL A 27 -28.64 38.66 -3.83
C VAL A 27 -27.77 38.80 -5.09
N LEU A 28 -27.45 37.68 -5.74
CA LEU A 28 -26.69 37.61 -6.98
C LEU A 28 -27.52 36.97 -8.07
N ASP A 29 -27.46 37.53 -9.28
CA ASP A 29 -27.96 36.84 -10.48
C ASP A 29 -26.96 35.79 -10.96
N GLN A 30 -27.38 35.00 -11.94
CA GLN A 30 -26.60 33.88 -12.48
C GLN A 30 -25.31 34.33 -13.16
N GLU A 31 -25.30 35.49 -13.81
CA GLU A 31 -24.12 36.00 -14.51
C GLU A 31 -23.03 36.41 -13.50
N HIS A 32 -23.42 37.17 -12.48
CA HIS A 32 -22.52 37.57 -11.40
C HIS A 32 -22.04 36.39 -10.56
N TYR A 33 -22.90 35.38 -10.33
CA TYR A 33 -22.51 34.13 -9.67
C TYR A 33 -21.42 33.41 -10.45
N LEU A 34 -21.58 33.22 -11.76
CA LEU A 34 -20.60 32.54 -12.59
C LEU A 34 -19.28 33.31 -12.68
N LEU A 35 -19.33 34.64 -12.77
CA LEU A 35 -18.15 35.50 -12.76
C LEU A 35 -17.33 35.33 -11.48
N HIS A 36 -17.98 35.42 -10.31
CA HIS A 36 -17.31 35.27 -9.01
C HIS A 36 -16.80 33.85 -8.79
N ARG A 37 -17.56 32.83 -9.17
CA ARG A 37 -17.14 31.42 -9.10
C ARG A 37 -15.89 31.19 -9.95
N ASN A 38 -15.88 31.70 -11.18
CA ASN A 38 -14.73 31.58 -12.06
C ASN A 38 -13.52 32.37 -11.52
N ALA A 39 -13.72 33.52 -10.87
CA ALA A 39 -12.63 34.24 -10.21
C ALA A 39 -12.04 33.47 -9.01
N ILE A 40 -12.89 32.84 -8.19
CA ILE A 40 -12.47 32.03 -7.03
C ILE A 40 -11.70 30.78 -7.48
N LEU A 41 -12.18 30.11 -8.54
CA LEU A 41 -11.58 28.88 -9.08
C LEU A 41 -10.49 29.15 -10.14
N GLU A 42 -10.09 30.41 -10.34
CA GLU A 42 -9.08 30.79 -11.34
C GLU A 42 -9.42 30.28 -12.76
N GLY A 43 -10.70 30.28 -13.12
CA GLY A 43 -11.23 29.82 -14.41
C GLY A 43 -11.43 28.30 -14.54
N LYS A 44 -11.20 27.53 -13.49
CA LYS A 44 -11.32 26.06 -13.48
C LYS A 44 -12.71 25.60 -13.03
N THR A 45 -13.08 24.37 -13.38
CA THR A 45 -14.20 23.69 -12.72
C THR A 45 -13.81 23.28 -11.29
N THR A 46 -14.79 22.98 -10.44
CA THR A 46 -14.55 22.46 -9.09
C THR A 46 -13.76 21.15 -9.10
N GLU A 47 -14.08 20.26 -10.05
CA GLU A 47 -13.40 18.98 -10.25
C GLU A 47 -11.94 19.16 -10.67
N GLN A 48 -11.67 20.08 -11.60
CA GLN A 48 -10.30 20.41 -12.02
C GLN A 48 -9.48 21.01 -10.89
N TRP A 49 -10.11 21.88 -10.09
CA TRP A 49 -9.46 22.51 -8.96
C TRP A 49 -9.12 21.50 -7.85
N ASP A 50 -10.04 20.59 -7.53
CA ASP A 50 -9.81 19.52 -6.56
C ASP A 50 -8.74 18.52 -7.04
N ALA A 51 -8.76 18.14 -8.32
CA ALA A 51 -7.74 17.26 -8.90
C ALA A 51 -6.32 17.87 -8.79
N GLU A 52 -6.18 19.15 -9.13
CA GLU A 52 -4.90 19.85 -9.00
C GLU A 52 -4.46 20.00 -7.53
N TRP A 53 -5.40 20.18 -6.61
CA TRP A 53 -5.08 20.22 -5.19
C TRP A 53 -4.53 18.86 -4.70
N VAL A 54 -5.16 17.75 -5.12
CA VAL A 54 -4.68 16.39 -4.80
C VAL A 54 -3.28 16.18 -5.36
N GLU A 55 -3.05 16.53 -6.63
CA GLU A 55 -1.73 16.41 -7.26
C GLU A 55 -0.65 17.19 -6.50
N ARG A 56 -0.93 18.45 -6.16
CA ARG A 56 0.01 19.30 -5.40
C ARG A 56 0.29 18.76 -4.00
N LYS A 57 -0.72 18.17 -3.36
CA LYS A 57 -0.56 17.53 -2.04
C LYS A 57 0.38 16.33 -2.15
N THR A 58 0.12 15.42 -3.10
CA THR A 58 0.95 14.24 -3.34
C THR A 58 2.39 14.62 -3.66
N GLN A 59 2.62 15.57 -4.57
CA GLN A 59 3.97 16.06 -4.89
C GLN A 59 4.71 16.61 -3.65
N PHE A 60 3.99 17.29 -2.75
CA PHE A 60 4.57 17.81 -1.51
C PHE A 60 4.94 16.70 -0.53
N GLU A 61 4.08 15.67 -0.40
CA GLU A 61 4.34 14.48 0.42
C GLU A 61 5.53 13.67 -0.12
N ASP A 62 5.62 13.47 -1.43
CA ASP A 62 6.74 12.82 -2.10
C ASP A 62 8.05 13.59 -1.89
N THR A 63 8.00 14.92 -2.00
CA THR A 63 9.16 15.78 -1.74
C THR A 63 9.60 15.71 -0.29
N LEU A 64 8.66 15.67 0.66
CA LEU A 64 8.96 15.47 2.08
C LEU A 64 9.59 14.09 2.33
N HIS A 65 9.07 13.05 1.68
CA HIS A 65 9.62 11.71 1.77
C HIS A 65 11.06 11.65 1.23
N ALA A 66 11.30 12.25 0.06
CA ALA A 66 12.63 12.35 -0.54
C ALA A 66 13.61 13.15 0.33
N LEU A 67 13.17 14.27 0.94
CA LEU A 67 13.98 15.07 1.86
C LEU A 67 14.31 14.29 3.14
N ARG A 68 13.36 13.56 3.72
CA ARG A 68 13.59 12.68 4.89
C ARG A 68 14.58 11.58 4.56
N HIS A 69 14.43 10.94 3.40
CA HIS A 69 15.33 9.90 2.92
C HIS A 69 16.75 10.44 2.65
N ASN A 70 16.88 11.62 2.05
CA ASN A 70 18.17 12.27 1.82
C ASN A 70 18.84 12.72 3.13
N LYS A 71 18.05 13.20 4.10
CA LYS A 71 18.54 13.51 5.45
C LYS A 71 19.02 12.24 6.17
N ALA A 72 18.24 11.16 6.13
CA ALA A 72 18.65 9.87 6.69
C ALA A 72 19.97 9.35 6.08
N LYS A 73 20.16 9.51 4.76
CA LYS A 73 21.42 9.20 4.08
C LYS A 73 22.59 10.09 4.54
N ALA A 74 22.35 11.37 4.77
CA ALA A 74 23.37 12.30 5.27
C ALA A 74 23.76 11.97 6.72
N ASP A 75 22.77 11.72 7.58
CA ASP A 75 22.95 11.35 8.99
C ASP A 75 23.67 10.00 9.12
N PHE A 76 23.37 9.03 8.24
CA PHE A 76 24.11 7.76 8.15
C PHE A 76 25.57 7.97 7.74
N ARG A 77 25.85 8.83 6.74
CA ARG A 77 27.22 9.15 6.32
C ARG A 77 28.01 9.86 7.43
N GLU A 78 27.37 10.71 8.21
CA GLU A 78 28.02 11.39 9.34
C GLU A 78 28.29 10.41 10.50
N SER A 79 27.34 9.51 10.78
CA SER A 79 27.47 8.48 11.81
C SER A 79 28.54 7.43 11.45
N ALA A 80 28.64 7.05 10.18
CA ALA A 80 29.70 6.18 9.68
C ALA A 80 31.09 6.83 9.84
N LYS A 81 31.23 8.14 9.59
CA LYS A 81 32.50 8.86 9.83
C LYS A 81 32.86 8.89 11.31
N LYS A 82 31.89 9.07 12.21
CA LYS A 82 32.10 9.04 13.67
C LYS A 82 32.47 7.63 14.17
N ALA A 83 31.83 6.58 13.65
CA ALA A 83 32.13 5.19 13.99
C ALA A 83 33.55 4.76 13.56
N PHE A 84 34.00 5.17 12.36
CA PHE A 84 35.38 4.94 11.92
C PHE A 84 36.41 5.71 12.77
N GLY A 85 36.07 6.92 13.23
CA GLY A 85 36.91 7.68 14.16
C GLY A 85 37.03 7.02 15.55
N VAL A 86 35.93 6.52 16.09
CA VAL A 86 35.91 5.85 17.41
C VAL A 86 36.66 4.52 17.37
N ALA A 87 36.53 3.72 16.30
CA ALA A 87 37.28 2.46 16.16
C ALA A 87 38.81 2.66 16.06
N ALA A 88 39.25 3.73 15.40
CA ALA A 88 40.68 4.08 15.32
C ALA A 88 41.24 4.57 16.67
N ILE A 89 40.44 5.33 17.44
CA ILE A 89 40.81 5.79 18.78
C ILE A 89 40.80 4.63 19.79
N PHE A 90 39.83 3.71 19.72
CA PHE A 90 39.78 2.53 20.59
C PHE A 90 40.98 1.59 20.35
N MET A 91 41.44 1.44 19.10
CA MET A 91 42.67 0.68 18.80
C MET A 91 43.95 1.37 19.27
N MET A 92 44.03 2.70 19.22
CA MET A 92 45.16 3.44 19.81
C MET A 92 45.16 3.39 21.34
N VAL A 93 43.99 3.42 21.98
CA VAL A 93 43.85 3.32 23.45
C VAL A 93 44.15 1.91 23.94
N LEU A 94 43.75 0.85 23.23
CA LEU A 94 44.12 -0.54 23.57
C LEU A 94 45.63 -0.80 23.43
N ALA A 95 46.30 -0.16 22.48
CA ALA A 95 47.76 -0.24 22.34
C ALA A 95 48.52 0.55 23.43
N ALA A 96 47.92 1.60 24.00
CA ALA A 96 48.51 2.42 25.04
C ALA A 96 48.30 1.88 26.47
N LEU A 97 47.34 0.96 26.69
CA LEU A 97 46.98 0.45 28.02
C LEU A 97 47.84 -0.72 28.54
N ALA A 98 48.90 -1.11 27.83
CA ALA A 98 49.82 -2.15 28.27
C ALA A 98 50.83 -1.71 29.36
N GLY A 99 50.70 -0.54 30.01
CA GLY A 99 51.70 -0.17 31.02
C GLY A 99 51.59 1.12 31.84
N ILE A 100 50.41 1.68 32.14
CA ILE A 100 50.37 2.92 32.96
C ILE A 100 49.28 2.90 34.05
N GLN A 101 49.69 3.09 35.32
CA GLN A 101 48.81 3.46 36.43
C GLN A 101 48.49 4.97 36.35
N ILE A 102 47.22 5.36 36.45
CA ILE A 102 46.83 6.78 36.51
C ILE A 102 46.12 7.06 37.85
N PRO A 103 46.62 7.99 38.68
CA PRO A 103 45.91 8.46 39.86
C PRO A 103 44.74 9.39 39.51
N THR A 104 43.80 9.43 40.44
CA THR A 104 42.55 10.18 40.41
C THR A 104 42.77 11.71 40.42
N SER A 105 42.02 12.41 39.56
CA SER A 105 41.25 13.64 39.82
C SER A 105 41.31 14.62 38.64
N ILE A 106 40.15 14.82 37.99
CA ILE A 106 39.81 16.05 37.28
C ILE A 106 38.40 16.44 37.73
N THR A 107 38.34 17.56 38.43
CA THR A 107 37.14 18.29 38.82
C THR A 107 36.68 19.22 37.69
N GLY A 108 35.37 19.36 37.54
CA GLY A 108 34.73 20.49 36.85
C GLY A 108 34.46 20.28 35.36
N PHE A 109 33.19 20.08 35.00
CA PHE A 109 32.31 21.13 34.47
C PHE A 109 30.87 20.59 34.48
N ALA A 110 30.01 21.23 35.27
CA ALA A 110 28.57 21.06 35.17
C ALA A 110 28.12 21.75 33.88
N GLY A 111 27.73 20.95 32.90
CA GLY A 111 26.99 21.39 31.72
C GLY A 111 25.83 20.44 31.52
N ASP A 112 24.68 20.75 32.12
CA ASP A 112 23.44 20.10 31.75
C ASP A 112 23.02 20.63 30.38
N SER A 113 23.49 19.96 29.32
CA SER A 113 22.76 19.90 28.07
C SER A 113 22.08 18.53 28.04
N SER A 114 20.88 18.44 28.60
CA SER A 114 20.00 17.31 28.31
C SER A 114 19.55 17.44 26.85
N GLN A 115 20.39 16.97 25.92
CA GLN A 115 19.91 16.61 24.60
C GLN A 115 18.92 15.47 24.80
N VAL A 116 17.63 15.79 24.74
CA VAL A 116 16.58 14.78 24.66
C VAL A 116 16.57 14.29 23.21
N THR A 117 17.30 13.22 22.94
CA THR A 117 17.21 12.53 21.65
C THR A 117 15.90 11.75 21.63
N ALA A 118 14.96 12.16 20.78
CA ALA A 118 13.80 11.34 20.47
C ALA A 118 14.22 10.30 19.42
N GLU A 119 14.41 9.06 19.84
CA GLU A 119 14.75 7.95 18.97
C GLU A 119 13.49 7.10 18.72
N ALA A 120 13.10 6.96 17.46
CA ALA A 120 12.08 6.01 17.03
C ALA A 120 12.78 4.95 16.19
N ASN A 121 12.71 3.69 16.63
CA ASN A 121 13.28 2.56 15.91
C ASN A 121 12.17 1.85 15.14
N ILE A 122 12.23 1.88 13.80
CA ILE A 122 11.33 1.08 12.96
C ILE A 122 11.91 -0.33 12.90
N THR A 123 11.30 -1.23 13.65
CA THR A 123 11.75 -2.63 13.74
C THR A 123 11.21 -3.51 12.62
N ALA A 124 10.12 -3.10 11.98
CA ALA A 124 9.48 -3.83 10.89
C ALA A 124 8.85 -2.84 9.89
N TYR A 125 9.08 -3.09 8.60
CA TYR A 125 8.49 -2.37 7.49
C TYR A 125 8.29 -3.35 6.32
N PHE A 126 7.10 -3.33 5.74
CA PHE A 126 6.77 -4.05 4.51
C PHE A 126 5.80 -3.22 3.68
N ALA A 127 5.86 -3.40 2.36
CA ALA A 127 4.93 -2.78 1.42
C ALA A 127 4.60 -3.78 0.30
N VAL A 128 3.34 -3.79 -0.12
CA VAL A 128 2.83 -4.70 -1.16
C VAL A 128 2.14 -3.89 -2.26
N ALA A 129 2.44 -4.20 -3.51
CA ALA A 129 1.74 -3.70 -4.68
C ALA A 129 0.93 -4.81 -5.35
N ARG A 130 -0.20 -4.48 -5.96
CA ARG A 130 -0.99 -5.39 -6.80
C ARG A 130 -0.52 -5.29 -8.25
N SER A 131 -0.50 -6.40 -8.98
CA SER A 131 -0.41 -6.40 -10.45
C SER A 131 -1.62 -5.69 -11.06
N ASP A 132 -1.46 -5.09 -12.24
CA ASP A 132 -2.55 -4.42 -12.97
C ASP A 132 -3.74 -5.36 -13.21
N ASN A 133 -3.50 -6.61 -13.60
CA ASN A 133 -4.59 -7.57 -13.84
C ASN A 133 -5.39 -7.91 -12.56
N LEU A 134 -4.73 -7.93 -11.40
CA LEU A 134 -5.42 -8.10 -10.12
C LEU A 134 -6.14 -6.81 -9.66
N LEU A 135 -5.74 -5.64 -10.16
CA LEU A 135 -6.46 -4.37 -9.95
C LEU A 135 -7.73 -4.31 -10.80
N ASP A 136 -7.67 -4.83 -12.02
CA ASP A 136 -8.78 -4.85 -12.97
C ASP A 136 -9.90 -5.82 -12.54
N GLY A 137 -9.52 -6.93 -11.88
CA GLY A 137 -10.46 -7.83 -11.22
C GLY A 137 -10.23 -9.30 -11.57
N ILE A 138 -11.03 -10.19 -10.98
CA ILE A 138 -10.99 -11.62 -11.28
C ILE A 138 -12.17 -11.94 -12.21
N GLU A 139 -11.89 -12.00 -13.51
CA GLU A 139 -12.92 -12.23 -14.53
C GLU A 139 -12.92 -13.67 -15.04
N PHE A 140 -14.10 -14.27 -15.19
CA PHE A 140 -14.27 -15.61 -15.79
C PHE A 140 -14.91 -15.57 -17.19
N GLY A 141 -15.26 -14.39 -17.68
CA GLY A 141 -16.00 -14.22 -18.93
C GLY A 141 -17.35 -14.94 -18.92
N THR A 142 -17.72 -15.53 -20.05
CA THR A 142 -18.95 -16.33 -20.17
C THR A 142 -18.66 -17.80 -19.93
N ALA A 143 -19.34 -18.39 -18.96
CA ALA A 143 -19.25 -19.82 -18.66
C ALA A 143 -20.63 -20.48 -18.69
N THR A 144 -20.66 -21.79 -18.95
CA THR A 144 -21.90 -22.55 -19.14
C THR A 144 -22.28 -23.29 -17.86
N ALA A 145 -23.58 -23.38 -17.55
CA ALA A 145 -24.04 -24.20 -16.43
C ALA A 145 -23.62 -25.67 -16.60
N GLY A 146 -23.23 -26.31 -15.50
CA GLY A 146 -22.74 -27.69 -15.47
C GLY A 146 -21.27 -27.85 -15.90
N THR A 147 -20.48 -26.78 -15.85
CA THR A 147 -19.03 -26.83 -16.14
C THR A 147 -18.22 -26.65 -14.87
N ASP A 148 -17.09 -27.34 -14.79
CA ASP A 148 -16.18 -27.27 -13.66
C ASP A 148 -14.90 -26.53 -14.05
N ASN A 149 -14.30 -25.85 -13.09
CA ASN A 149 -12.95 -25.29 -13.22
C ASN A 149 -12.75 -24.33 -14.41
N ASN A 150 -13.74 -23.49 -14.70
CA ASN A 150 -13.60 -22.43 -15.70
C ASN A 150 -12.48 -21.49 -15.27
N ASN A 151 -11.53 -21.22 -16.15
CA ASN A 151 -10.38 -20.38 -15.84
C ASN A 151 -10.79 -18.92 -15.69
N ALA A 152 -10.22 -18.23 -14.71
CA ALA A 152 -10.13 -16.79 -14.78
C ALA A 152 -9.25 -16.37 -15.98
N THR A 153 -9.58 -15.24 -16.60
CA THR A 153 -8.95 -14.72 -17.82
C THR A 153 -7.43 -14.66 -17.71
N ASP A 154 -6.92 -14.26 -16.54
CA ASP A 154 -5.50 -13.96 -16.34
C ASP A 154 -4.70 -15.09 -15.67
N ASN A 155 -5.26 -16.31 -15.63
CA ASN A 155 -4.56 -17.48 -15.06
C ASN A 155 -3.33 -17.92 -15.88
N TYR A 156 -3.31 -17.68 -17.19
CA TYR A 156 -2.32 -18.25 -18.15
C TYR A 156 -1.90 -17.26 -19.24
N ASN A 157 -1.80 -15.98 -18.91
CA ASN A 157 -1.65 -14.89 -19.88
C ASN A 157 -0.26 -14.22 -19.88
N ASN A 158 0.69 -14.70 -19.08
CA ASN A 158 2.07 -14.19 -19.12
C ASN A 158 2.95 -15.01 -20.10
N ASP A 159 4.20 -14.57 -20.32
CA ASP A 159 5.14 -15.17 -21.28
C ASP A 159 5.49 -16.65 -21.03
N SER A 160 5.29 -17.16 -19.81
CA SER A 160 5.51 -18.57 -19.43
C SER A 160 4.22 -19.39 -19.39
N SER A 161 3.12 -18.86 -19.93
CA SER A 161 1.76 -19.33 -19.66
C SER A 161 1.45 -19.40 -18.15
N GLY A 162 2.16 -18.61 -17.35
CA GLY A 162 1.88 -18.40 -15.95
C GLY A 162 0.73 -17.41 -15.72
N SER A 163 0.36 -17.27 -14.45
CA SER A 163 -0.55 -16.24 -14.00
C SER A 163 0.13 -14.87 -14.04
N SER A 164 -0.64 -13.84 -14.35
CA SER A 164 -0.22 -12.44 -14.20
C SER A 164 -0.95 -11.73 -13.06
N MET A 165 -1.81 -12.44 -12.33
CA MET A 165 -2.45 -11.93 -11.11
C MET A 165 -1.50 -12.17 -9.94
N TYR A 166 -0.88 -11.12 -9.41
CA TYR A 166 0.05 -11.26 -8.30
C TYR A 166 0.07 -10.06 -7.34
N LEU A 167 0.60 -10.33 -6.14
CA LEU A 167 0.98 -9.35 -5.13
C LEU A 167 2.50 -9.29 -5.06
N ALA A 168 3.10 -8.13 -5.29
CA ALA A 168 4.54 -7.92 -5.26
C ALA A 168 4.97 -7.30 -3.93
N VAL A 169 5.89 -7.95 -3.22
CA VAL A 169 6.48 -7.41 -1.99
C VAL A 169 7.64 -6.49 -2.36
N SER A 170 7.64 -5.26 -1.84
CA SER A 170 8.71 -4.30 -2.09
C SER A 170 10.06 -4.86 -1.65
N ASN A 171 11.11 -4.64 -2.45
CA ASN A 171 12.50 -4.93 -2.10
C ASN A 171 12.98 -4.16 -0.85
N ASP A 172 12.31 -3.07 -0.49
CA ASP A 172 12.61 -2.29 0.71
C ASP A 172 12.02 -2.92 1.99
N SER A 173 11.18 -3.95 1.86
CA SER A 173 10.61 -4.67 3.01
C SER A 173 11.71 -5.40 3.77
N ASN A 174 11.80 -5.19 5.07
CA ASN A 174 12.87 -5.73 5.91
C ASN A 174 12.43 -6.91 6.80
N VAL A 175 11.15 -7.27 6.72
CA VAL A 175 10.58 -8.46 7.37
C VAL A 175 9.73 -9.23 6.34
N PRO A 176 9.68 -10.57 6.45
CA PRO A 176 8.77 -11.36 5.64
C PRO A 176 7.32 -11.15 6.09
N ILE A 177 6.39 -11.45 5.18
CA ILE A 177 4.95 -11.30 5.40
C ILE A 177 4.20 -12.59 5.07
N ASP A 178 3.01 -12.72 5.64
CA ASP A 178 2.02 -13.74 5.28
C ASP A 178 0.92 -13.06 4.45
N PHE A 179 0.51 -13.73 3.36
CA PHE A 179 -0.65 -13.31 2.57
C PHE A 179 -1.89 -14.05 3.02
N CYS A 180 -2.98 -13.31 3.15
CA CYS A 180 -4.29 -13.82 3.46
C CYS A 180 -5.28 -13.45 2.35
N VAL A 181 -6.23 -14.32 2.08
CA VAL A 181 -7.31 -14.06 1.13
C VAL A 181 -8.66 -14.46 1.73
N ASN A 182 -9.70 -13.71 1.37
CA ASN A 182 -11.09 -14.08 1.60
C ASN A 182 -11.98 -13.52 0.48
N ALA A 183 -13.26 -13.83 0.54
CA ALA A 183 -14.31 -13.08 -0.14
C ALA A 183 -15.22 -12.40 0.88
N ASP A 184 -15.94 -11.37 0.48
CA ASP A 184 -16.95 -10.71 1.31
C ASP A 184 -18.21 -11.56 1.49
N ASP A 185 -18.68 -12.18 0.42
CA ASP A 185 -19.88 -13.05 0.36
C ASP A 185 -19.82 -13.98 -0.88
N ASP A 186 -20.84 -14.82 -1.03
CA ASP A 186 -21.12 -15.57 -2.26
C ASP A 186 -21.12 -14.68 -3.51
N LEU A 187 -20.94 -15.30 -4.69
CA LEU A 187 -21.09 -14.58 -5.93
C LEU A 187 -22.59 -14.33 -6.17
N ASN A 188 -23.00 -13.07 -6.13
CA ASN A 188 -24.41 -12.69 -6.14
C ASN A 188 -24.80 -12.03 -7.47
N SER A 189 -25.97 -12.42 -7.98
CA SER A 189 -26.73 -11.70 -9.01
C SER A 189 -27.93 -10.99 -8.37
N THR A 190 -28.80 -10.36 -9.16
CA THR A 190 -30.01 -9.69 -8.62
C THR A 190 -30.90 -10.63 -7.81
N ASP A 191 -31.10 -11.88 -8.27
CA ASP A 191 -32.09 -12.81 -7.72
C ASP A 191 -31.52 -14.16 -7.28
N ASN A 192 -30.24 -14.43 -7.55
CA ASN A 192 -29.61 -15.73 -7.32
C ASN A 192 -28.20 -15.57 -6.74
N SER A 193 -27.78 -16.53 -5.92
CA SER A 193 -26.43 -16.67 -5.41
C SER A 193 -25.75 -17.90 -6.02
N LEU A 194 -24.44 -17.84 -6.21
CA LEU A 194 -23.54 -18.95 -6.47
C LEU A 194 -22.56 -19.05 -5.30
N GLY A 195 -22.64 -20.17 -4.57
CA GLY A 195 -21.89 -20.39 -3.34
C GLY A 195 -20.37 -20.24 -3.50
N LEU A 196 -19.70 -19.66 -2.50
CA LEU A 196 -18.25 -19.43 -2.50
C LEU A 196 -17.38 -20.68 -2.73
N ASP A 197 -17.88 -21.85 -2.36
CA ASP A 197 -17.22 -23.13 -2.59
C ASP A 197 -17.02 -23.44 -4.08
N ASN A 198 -17.80 -22.79 -4.96
CA ASN A 198 -17.67 -22.90 -6.39
C ASN A 198 -16.56 -22.01 -6.98
N MET A 199 -16.07 -21.01 -6.23
CA MET A 199 -14.93 -20.18 -6.63
C MET A 199 -13.70 -20.65 -5.86
N THR A 200 -12.81 -21.35 -6.57
CA THR A 200 -11.60 -21.93 -5.99
C THR A 200 -10.37 -21.14 -6.39
N TRP A 201 -9.31 -21.22 -5.58
CA TRP A 201 -8.07 -20.49 -5.81
C TRP A 201 -6.86 -21.27 -5.30
N VAL A 202 -5.69 -20.92 -5.84
CA VAL A 202 -4.35 -21.33 -5.36
C VAL A 202 -3.41 -20.17 -5.54
N SER A 203 -2.43 -20.06 -4.64
CA SER A 203 -1.34 -19.13 -4.79
C SER A 203 0.03 -19.83 -4.72
N ALA A 204 1.08 -19.16 -5.22
CA ALA A 204 2.46 -19.57 -5.09
C ALA A 204 3.42 -18.41 -5.36
N ILE A 205 4.60 -18.44 -4.73
CA ILE A 205 5.71 -17.50 -4.98
C ILE A 205 6.37 -17.61 -6.37
N SER A 206 5.85 -18.47 -7.25
CA SER A 206 6.38 -18.67 -8.60
C SER A 206 5.24 -18.99 -9.57
N THR A 207 5.47 -18.74 -10.85
CA THR A 207 4.45 -19.02 -11.86
C THR A 207 5.00 -19.64 -13.14
N SER A 208 4.21 -20.55 -13.70
CA SER A 208 4.48 -21.28 -14.95
C SER A 208 3.17 -21.83 -15.51
N SER A 209 3.22 -22.53 -16.64
CA SER A 209 2.07 -23.26 -17.18
C SER A 209 1.42 -24.24 -16.19
N THR A 210 2.12 -24.70 -15.15
CA THR A 210 1.60 -25.67 -14.16
C THR A 210 1.53 -25.14 -12.74
N THR A 211 1.98 -23.91 -12.50
CA THR A 211 2.08 -23.31 -11.15
C THR A 211 1.50 -21.89 -11.15
N PRO A 212 0.59 -21.52 -10.23
CA PRO A 212 -0.09 -22.35 -9.22
C PRO A 212 -0.90 -23.53 -9.81
N ALA A 213 -0.96 -24.67 -9.12
CA ALA A 213 -1.55 -25.92 -9.66
C ALA A 213 -2.98 -26.15 -9.15
N ILE A 214 -3.94 -26.33 -10.07
CA ILE A 214 -5.37 -26.53 -9.72
C ILE A 214 -5.63 -27.72 -8.78
N GLY A 215 -4.77 -28.74 -8.77
CA GLY A 215 -4.91 -29.88 -7.87
C GLY A 215 -4.81 -29.53 -6.38
N SER A 216 -4.33 -28.33 -6.06
CA SER A 216 -4.26 -27.77 -4.70
C SER A 216 -5.31 -26.68 -4.46
N ALA A 217 -6.25 -26.48 -5.39
CA ALA A 217 -7.28 -25.46 -5.30
C ALA A 217 -8.22 -25.70 -4.14
N THR A 218 -8.47 -24.63 -3.39
CA THR A 218 -9.43 -24.61 -2.28
C THR A 218 -10.51 -23.58 -2.57
N GLY A 219 -11.72 -23.81 -2.09
CA GLY A 219 -12.80 -22.81 -2.15
C GLY A 219 -12.44 -21.56 -1.36
N LEU A 220 -12.95 -20.40 -1.81
CA LEU A 220 -12.92 -19.17 -1.04
C LEU A 220 -13.80 -19.29 0.20
N THR A 221 -13.47 -18.49 1.22
CA THR A 221 -14.21 -18.39 2.47
C THR A 221 -14.46 -16.93 2.82
N THR A 222 -15.44 -16.67 3.68
CA THR A 222 -15.70 -15.32 4.21
C THR A 222 -14.70 -14.89 5.30
N SER A 223 -14.06 -15.85 5.96
CA SER A 223 -12.92 -15.61 6.84
C SER A 223 -11.62 -15.55 6.06
N PHE A 224 -10.67 -14.72 6.51
CA PHE A 224 -9.32 -14.75 5.97
C PHE A 224 -8.65 -16.10 6.24
N VAL A 225 -8.07 -16.66 5.19
CA VAL A 225 -7.25 -17.88 5.24
C VAL A 225 -5.88 -17.58 4.66
N ASN A 226 -4.86 -18.32 5.11
CA ASN A 226 -3.50 -18.19 4.58
C ASN A 226 -3.47 -18.56 3.09
N ALA A 227 -2.92 -17.66 2.28
CA ALA A 227 -2.52 -17.89 0.90
C ALA A 227 -1.09 -18.43 0.85
N ASP A 228 -0.14 -17.69 1.41
CA ASP A 228 1.22 -18.18 1.61
C ASP A 228 1.81 -17.52 2.87
N THR A 229 2.86 -18.12 3.41
CA THR A 229 3.52 -17.69 4.63
C THR A 229 4.98 -17.39 4.37
N ASN A 230 5.54 -16.42 5.10
CA ASN A 230 6.95 -16.09 5.06
C ASN A 230 7.46 -15.68 3.66
N VAL A 231 6.68 -14.88 2.93
CA VAL A 231 7.06 -14.31 1.64
C VAL A 231 8.04 -13.16 1.87
N ALA A 232 9.20 -13.21 1.22
CA ALA A 232 10.27 -12.24 1.45
C ALA A 232 10.11 -10.96 0.62
N GLY A 233 10.82 -9.91 1.02
CA GLY A 233 10.92 -8.69 0.23
C GLY A 233 11.54 -8.97 -1.15
N GLY A 234 10.89 -8.48 -2.20
CA GLY A 234 11.30 -8.71 -3.59
C GLY A 234 10.60 -9.88 -4.29
N ASP A 235 9.90 -10.73 -3.54
CA ASP A 235 9.13 -11.84 -4.11
C ASP A 235 7.74 -11.40 -4.58
N ASN A 236 7.16 -12.19 -5.49
CA ASN A 236 5.79 -12.04 -5.96
C ASN A 236 4.97 -13.26 -5.55
N GLU A 237 3.77 -13.03 -5.04
CA GLU A 237 2.77 -14.08 -4.77
C GLU A 237 1.76 -14.11 -5.91
N TYR A 238 1.79 -15.17 -6.73
CA TYR A 238 0.92 -15.34 -7.89
C TYR A 238 -0.33 -16.13 -7.52
N PHE A 239 -1.49 -15.67 -7.97
CA PHE A 239 -2.78 -16.30 -7.72
C PHE A 239 -3.37 -16.88 -9.00
N ARG A 240 -4.12 -17.98 -8.88
CA ARG A 240 -5.03 -18.46 -9.91
C ARG A 240 -6.40 -18.72 -9.32
N PHE A 241 -7.42 -18.46 -10.11
CA PHE A 241 -8.82 -18.62 -9.72
C PHE A 241 -9.58 -19.47 -10.72
N TRP A 242 -10.49 -20.30 -10.23
CA TRP A 242 -11.36 -21.13 -11.05
C TRP A 242 -12.80 -21.05 -10.56
N LEU A 243 -13.75 -21.14 -11.49
CA LEU A 243 -15.17 -21.11 -11.20
C LEU A 243 -15.84 -22.40 -11.70
N SER A 244 -16.49 -23.12 -10.81
CA SER A 244 -17.41 -24.19 -11.18
C SER A 244 -18.84 -23.64 -11.21
N ILE A 245 -19.66 -24.05 -12.16
CA ILE A 245 -21.03 -23.59 -12.31
C ILE A 245 -21.95 -24.80 -12.23
N PRO A 246 -22.75 -24.94 -11.15
CA PRO A 246 -23.73 -26.01 -11.05
C PRO A 246 -24.69 -26.03 -12.23
N LEU A 247 -25.17 -27.22 -12.62
CA LEU A 247 -26.10 -27.38 -13.74
C LEU A 247 -27.42 -26.60 -13.53
N SER A 248 -27.83 -26.44 -12.27
CA SER A 248 -29.03 -25.69 -11.90
C SER A 248 -28.83 -24.18 -11.79
N GLN A 249 -27.62 -23.66 -11.98
CA GLN A 249 -27.35 -22.24 -11.81
C GLN A 249 -28.04 -21.43 -12.93
N PRO A 250 -28.93 -20.48 -12.60
CA PRO A 250 -29.55 -19.62 -13.60
C PRO A 250 -28.52 -18.73 -14.30
N ALA A 251 -28.79 -18.37 -15.55
CA ALA A 251 -27.95 -17.41 -16.27
C ALA A 251 -28.02 -16.03 -15.59
N GLY A 252 -26.88 -15.38 -15.47
CA GLY A 252 -26.77 -14.06 -14.86
C GLY A 252 -25.31 -13.62 -14.71
N THR A 253 -25.13 -12.36 -14.32
CA THR A 253 -23.82 -11.84 -13.89
C THR A 253 -23.75 -11.95 -12.38
N TYR A 254 -22.78 -12.70 -11.87
CA TYR A 254 -22.57 -12.94 -10.46
C TYR A 254 -21.28 -12.26 -10.04
N ASN A 255 -21.33 -11.44 -8.99
CA ASN A 255 -20.17 -10.68 -8.51
C ASN A 255 -20.00 -10.85 -7.00
N ASN A 256 -18.77 -10.77 -6.54
CA ASN A 256 -18.40 -10.58 -5.15
C ASN A 256 -17.12 -9.74 -5.07
N VAL A 257 -16.61 -9.52 -3.86
CA VAL A 257 -15.35 -8.82 -3.61
C VAL A 257 -14.37 -9.78 -2.95
N VAL A 258 -13.31 -10.15 -3.68
CA VAL A 258 -12.17 -10.87 -3.11
C VAL A 258 -11.23 -9.87 -2.44
N ASN A 259 -10.91 -10.09 -1.16
CA ASN A 259 -10.00 -9.22 -0.43
C ASN A 259 -8.68 -9.93 -0.15
N PHE A 260 -7.61 -9.15 -0.20
CA PHE A 260 -6.28 -9.57 0.17
C PHE A 260 -5.83 -8.78 1.40
N ARG A 261 -5.24 -9.49 2.35
CA ARG A 261 -4.59 -8.89 3.52
C ARG A 261 -3.16 -9.42 3.56
N TYR A 262 -2.25 -8.58 4.02
CA TYR A 262 -0.87 -8.95 4.26
C TYR A 262 -0.47 -8.50 5.65
N VAL A 263 0.18 -9.38 6.39
CA VAL A 263 0.57 -9.17 7.79
C VAL A 263 2.01 -9.60 7.98
N GLN A 264 2.67 -9.09 9.01
CA GLN A 264 3.98 -9.63 9.38
C GLN A 264 3.86 -11.13 9.68
N THR A 265 4.85 -11.91 9.25
CA THR A 265 4.84 -13.36 9.43
C THR A 265 4.53 -13.81 10.86
N GLY A 266 3.60 -14.75 10.99
CA GLY A 266 3.15 -15.31 12.27
C GLY A 266 2.06 -14.52 12.99
N THR A 267 1.57 -13.41 12.42
CA THR A 267 0.48 -12.60 13.02
C THR A 267 -0.90 -13.26 12.87
N GLY A 268 -1.04 -14.21 11.95
CA GLY A 268 -2.29 -14.92 11.68
C GLY A 268 -3.21 -14.17 10.72
N CYS A 269 -3.90 -14.97 9.90
CA CYS A 269 -5.11 -14.59 9.19
C CYS A 269 -6.31 -14.89 10.12
#